data_AF-A0A966QYE6-F1
#
_entry.id   AF-A0A966QYE6-F1
#
_cell.length_a   1.000
_cell.length_b   1.000
_cell.length_c   1.000
_cell.angle_alpha   90.00
_cell.angle_beta   90.00
_cell.angle_gamma   90.00
#
_symmetry.space_group_name_H-M   'P 1'
#
loop_
_entity.id
_entity.type
_entity.pdbx_description
1 polymer ?
#
loop_
_entity_poly.entity_id
_entity_poly.type
_entity_poly.pdbx_seq_one_letter_code
_entity_poly.pdbx_strand_id
1 'polypeptide(L)'
;MPNDISLAARQRFRQQLQNVEYADEIIDSLNEYLNRFIPFSANFSSSNWSTIYEYETNNDSTTMVTYSIIGKESNLIQAGFKRTAIFYTENNTTQGINLLHSDYTNKTQNEFDVRMISNSNKIILQVKGASNNLTKWNGSIQIEKLNG
;
A
#
# COMPACT_ATOMS: atom_id res chain seq x y z
N MET A 1 -20.99 -46.43 -33.06
CA MET A 1 -21.58 -46.48 -31.70
C MET A 1 -21.12 -45.22 -30.96
N PRO A 2 -22.00 -44.42 -30.35
CA PRO A 2 -21.56 -43.26 -29.60
C PRO A 2 -20.87 -43.74 -28.33
N ASN A 3 -19.66 -43.24 -28.04
CA ASN A 3 -18.98 -43.48 -26.77
C ASN A 3 -19.75 -42.75 -25.65
N ASP A 4 -20.69 -43.44 -25.02
CA ASP A 4 -21.43 -42.90 -23.88
C ASP A 4 -20.51 -42.76 -22.67
N ILE A 5 -20.05 -41.53 -22.44
CA ILE A 5 -19.34 -41.14 -21.22
C ILE A 5 -20.24 -41.48 -20.02
N SER A 6 -19.75 -42.33 -19.12
CA SER A 6 -20.52 -42.80 -17.95
C SER A 6 -21.00 -41.63 -17.09
N LEU A 7 -22.17 -41.79 -16.46
CA LEU A 7 -22.75 -40.77 -15.58
C LEU A 7 -21.77 -40.32 -14.48
N ALA A 8 -21.00 -41.27 -13.94
CA ALA A 8 -19.96 -41.00 -12.95
C ALA A 8 -18.81 -40.14 -13.51
N ALA A 9 -18.39 -40.36 -14.76
CA ALA A 9 -17.38 -39.53 -15.41
C ALA A 9 -17.91 -38.11 -15.67
N ARG A 10 -19.19 -37.96 -16.05
CA ARG A 10 -19.83 -36.63 -16.19
C ARG A 10 -19.96 -35.89 -14.85
N GLN A 11 -20.27 -36.61 -13.77
CA GLN A 11 -20.33 -36.04 -12.42
C GLN A 11 -18.96 -35.58 -11.92
N ARG A 12 -17.91 -36.40 -12.11
CA ARG A 12 -16.53 -36.01 -11.76
C ARG A 12 -16.06 -34.81 -12.58
N PHE A 13 -16.38 -34.76 -13.86
CA PHE A 13 -16.06 -33.63 -14.72
C PHE A 13 -16.76 -32.34 -14.25
N ARG A 14 -18.04 -32.42 -13.87
CA ARG A 14 -18.77 -31.27 -13.28
C ARG A 14 -18.16 -30.79 -11.96
N GLN A 15 -17.78 -31.72 -11.08
CA GLN A 15 -17.10 -31.37 -9.83
C GLN A 15 -15.75 -30.70 -10.08
N GLN A 16 -14.99 -31.19 -11.07
CA GLN A 16 -13.73 -30.55 -11.47
C GLN A 16 -13.95 -29.14 -12.01
N LEU A 17 -14.96 -28.92 -12.85
CA LEU A 17 -15.30 -27.57 -13.33
C LEU A 17 -15.67 -26.62 -12.18
N GLN A 18 -16.51 -27.07 -11.24
CA GLN A 18 -16.87 -26.26 -10.06
C GLN A 18 -15.65 -25.91 -9.20
N ASN A 19 -14.71 -26.85 -9.03
CA ASN A 19 -13.47 -26.58 -8.29
C ASN A 19 -12.56 -25.58 -9.02
N VAL A 20 -12.55 -25.58 -10.35
CA VAL A 20 -11.80 -24.59 -11.14
C VAL A 20 -12.45 -23.21 -11.03
N GLU A 21 -13.77 -23.12 -11.20
CA GLU A 21 -14.53 -21.86 -11.05
C GLU A 21 -14.29 -21.23 -9.66
N TYR A 22 -14.34 -22.05 -8.59
CA TYR A 22 -14.06 -21.58 -7.23
C TYR A 22 -12.60 -21.13 -7.05
N ALA A 23 -11.64 -21.79 -7.71
CA ALA A 23 -10.25 -21.37 -7.66
C ALA A 23 -10.04 -20.03 -8.37
N ASP A 24 -10.72 -19.81 -9.50
CA ASP A 24 -10.68 -18.54 -10.23
C ASP A 24 -11.27 -17.40 -9.40
N GLU A 25 -12.40 -17.60 -8.73
CA GLU A 25 -13.00 -16.60 -7.81
C GLU A 25 -12.05 -16.22 -6.66
N ILE A 26 -11.33 -17.20 -6.10
CA ILE A 26 -10.31 -16.95 -5.07
C ILE A 26 -9.15 -16.13 -5.63
N ILE A 27 -8.66 -16.50 -6.81
CA ILE A 27 -7.55 -15.80 -7.47
C ILE A 27 -7.94 -14.36 -7.78
N ASP A 28 -9.14 -14.13 -8.29
CA ASP A 28 -9.65 -12.79 -8.57
C ASP A 28 -9.78 -11.95 -7.29
N SER A 29 -10.34 -12.55 -6.23
CA SER A 29 -10.44 -11.88 -4.92
C SER A 29 -9.07 -11.54 -4.34
N LEU A 30 -8.09 -12.43 -4.48
CA LEU A 30 -6.70 -12.20 -4.06
C LEU A 30 -6.02 -11.12 -4.88
N ASN A 31 -6.22 -11.11 -6.20
CA ASN A 31 -5.69 -10.08 -7.08
C ASN A 31 -6.29 -8.72 -6.74
N GLU A 32 -7.61 -8.65 -6.50
CA GLU A 32 -8.26 -7.41 -6.06
C GLU A 32 -7.68 -6.91 -4.73
N TYR A 33 -7.48 -7.81 -3.77
CA TYR A 33 -6.86 -7.45 -2.49
C TYR A 33 -5.42 -6.95 -2.66
N LEU A 34 -4.59 -7.65 -3.43
CA LEU A 34 -3.19 -7.28 -3.65
C LEU A 34 -3.05 -5.97 -4.43
N ASN A 35 -3.93 -5.72 -5.40
CA ASN A 35 -3.94 -4.48 -6.19
C ASN A 35 -4.23 -3.23 -5.35
N ARG A 36 -4.76 -3.37 -4.13
CA ARG A 36 -4.93 -2.25 -3.19
C ARG A 36 -3.60 -1.76 -2.62
N PHE A 37 -2.55 -2.57 -2.68
CA PHE A 37 -1.24 -2.22 -2.16
C PHE A 37 -0.29 -1.86 -3.30
N ILE A 38 0.24 -0.64 -3.24
CA ILE A 38 1.28 -0.14 -4.13
C ILE A 38 2.63 -0.43 -3.46
N PRO A 39 3.38 -1.45 -3.89
CA PRO A 39 4.70 -1.72 -3.35
C PRO A 39 5.69 -0.66 -3.82
N PHE A 40 6.67 -0.33 -2.99
CA PHE A 40 7.80 0.51 -3.41
C PHE A 40 9.11 0.02 -2.81
N SER A 41 10.20 0.35 -3.52
CA SER A 41 11.58 0.15 -3.08
C SER A 41 12.42 1.32 -3.59
N ALA A 42 13.12 2.03 -2.70
CA ALA A 42 13.94 3.18 -3.04
C ALA A 42 15.20 3.24 -2.18
N ASN A 43 16.26 3.85 -2.71
CA ASN A 43 17.50 4.07 -1.96
C ASN A 43 17.86 5.55 -1.96
N PHE A 44 18.10 6.13 -0.79
CA PHE A 44 18.50 7.54 -0.65
C PHE A 44 19.71 7.66 0.26
N SER A 45 20.70 8.46 -0.15
CA SER A 45 21.86 8.83 0.68
C SER A 45 21.68 10.25 1.21
N SER A 46 20.69 10.46 2.07
CA SER A 46 20.39 11.80 2.59
C SER A 46 19.68 11.76 3.94
N SER A 47 20.11 12.65 4.83
CA SER A 47 19.36 13.04 6.02
C SER A 47 18.28 14.10 5.73
N ASN A 48 18.09 14.48 4.46
CA ASN A 48 16.96 15.31 4.03
C ASN A 48 15.77 14.46 3.59
N TRP A 49 14.60 15.10 3.50
CA TRP A 49 13.37 14.49 3.04
C TRP A 49 13.45 14.10 1.57
N SER A 50 13.12 12.85 1.27
CA SER A 50 13.03 12.30 -0.08
C SER A 50 11.61 11.82 -0.36
N THR A 51 11.04 12.21 -1.50
CA THR A 51 9.72 11.76 -1.92
C THR A 51 9.79 10.34 -2.45
N ILE A 52 8.90 9.47 -1.96
CA ILE A 52 8.78 8.07 -2.43
C ILE A 52 7.49 7.81 -3.19
N TYR A 53 6.48 8.67 -3.00
CA TYR A 53 5.20 8.50 -3.65
C TYR A 53 4.42 9.83 -3.67
N GLU A 54 3.70 10.06 -4.76
CA GLU A 54 2.75 11.15 -4.94
C GLU A 54 1.41 10.60 -5.42
N TYR A 55 0.33 11.04 -4.80
CA TYR A 55 -1.03 10.75 -5.21
C TYR A 55 -1.77 12.03 -5.54
N GLU A 56 -2.38 12.07 -6.71
CA GLU A 56 -3.26 13.16 -7.12
C GLU A 56 -4.69 12.85 -6.70
N THR A 57 -5.29 13.78 -5.96
CA THR A 57 -6.66 13.67 -5.47
C THR A 57 -7.63 14.37 -6.41
N ASN A 58 -8.87 13.89 -6.44
CA ASN A 58 -9.95 14.54 -7.17
C ASN A 58 -10.58 15.64 -6.31
N ASN A 59 -11.17 16.66 -6.94
CA ASN A 59 -12.00 17.62 -6.21
C ASN A 59 -13.20 16.92 -5.56
N ASP A 60 -13.63 17.44 -4.41
CA ASP A 60 -14.76 16.93 -3.63
C ASP A 60 -14.63 15.44 -3.28
N SER A 61 -13.43 15.03 -2.87
CA SER A 61 -13.13 13.63 -2.53
C SER A 61 -12.49 13.48 -1.17
N THR A 62 -12.77 12.35 -0.53
CA THR A 62 -12.10 11.91 0.69
C THR A 62 -11.21 10.72 0.37
N THR A 63 -9.94 10.80 0.73
CA THR A 63 -8.94 9.76 0.48
C THR A 63 -8.30 9.33 1.78
N MET A 64 -8.34 8.04 2.08
CA MET A 64 -7.57 7.42 3.16
C MET A 64 -6.29 6.82 2.59
N VAL A 65 -5.15 7.16 3.19
CA VAL A 65 -3.85 6.63 2.82
C VAL A 65 -3.25 5.89 4.01
N THR A 66 -2.95 4.61 3.82
CA THR A 66 -2.24 3.77 4.79
C THR A 66 -0.90 3.38 4.24
N TYR A 67 0.18 3.52 5.01
CA TYR A 67 1.49 3.03 4.61
C TYR A 67 2.09 2.10 5.65
N SER A 68 2.93 1.18 5.17
CA SER A 68 3.83 0.35 5.98
C SER A 68 5.23 0.42 5.37
N ILE A 69 6.19 1.00 6.09
CA ILE A 69 7.50 1.37 5.57
C ILE A 69 8.60 0.90 6.49
N ILE A 70 9.66 0.33 5.92
CA ILE A 70 10.89 -0.04 6.61
C ILE A 70 12.07 0.67 5.96
N GLY A 71 12.85 1.36 6.77
CA GLY A 71 14.14 1.96 6.40
C GLY A 71 15.29 1.18 7.02
N LYS A 72 16.36 0.94 6.25
CA LYS A 72 17.55 0.23 6.72
C LYS A 72 18.83 0.85 6.14
N GLU A 73 19.72 1.31 7.02
CA GLU A 73 21.08 1.72 6.65
C GLU A 73 22.09 0.59 6.90
N SER A 74 21.91 -0.16 7.99
CA SER A 74 22.75 -1.30 8.35
C SER A 74 21.93 -2.33 9.15
N ASN A 75 22.54 -3.43 9.60
CA ASN A 75 21.86 -4.41 10.44
C ASN A 75 21.48 -3.88 11.84
N LEU A 76 22.13 -2.80 12.29
CA LEU A 76 21.90 -2.18 13.60
C LEU A 76 21.14 -0.86 13.49
N ILE A 77 21.01 -0.30 12.29
CA ILE A 77 20.39 1.00 12.04
C ILE A 77 19.21 0.79 11.09
N GLN A 78 18.02 0.72 11.67
CA GLN A 78 16.77 0.43 10.99
C GLN A 78 15.57 1.08 11.67
N ALA A 79 14.49 1.26 10.91
CA ALA A 79 13.23 1.75 11.43
C ALA A 79 12.05 1.15 10.68
N GLY A 80 10.93 0.99 11.37
CA GLY A 80 9.65 0.55 10.84
C GLY A 80 8.55 1.53 11.22
N PHE A 81 7.67 1.82 10.26
CA PHE A 81 6.59 2.77 10.39
C PHE A 81 5.30 2.19 9.82
N LYS A 82 4.18 2.35 10.52
CA LYS A 82 2.85 2.13 9.99
C LYS A 82 1.93 3.26 10.42
N ARG A 83 1.25 3.89 9.46
CA ARG A 83 0.32 4.98 9.72
C ARG A 83 -0.78 5.03 8.67
N THR A 84 -1.95 5.44 9.13
CA THR A 84 -3.08 5.83 8.30
C THR A 84 -3.34 7.31 8.48
N ALA A 85 -3.63 8.03 7.39
CA ALA A 85 -4.16 9.39 7.46
C ALA A 85 -5.32 9.55 6.46
N ILE A 86 -6.20 10.48 6.79
CA ILE A 86 -7.37 10.79 5.98
C ILE A 86 -7.20 12.22 5.46
N PHE A 87 -7.44 12.37 4.17
CA PHE A 87 -7.34 13.62 3.46
C PHE A 87 -8.70 13.94 2.85
N TYR A 88 -9.05 15.22 2.90
CA TYR A 88 -10.21 15.77 2.24
C TYR A 88 -9.73 16.81 1.23
N THR A 89 -10.22 16.72 0.00
CA THR A 89 -9.87 17.66 -1.07
C THR A 89 -11.11 18.45 -1.49
N GLU A 90 -11.02 19.77 -1.39
CA GLU A 90 -12.05 20.71 -1.85
C GLU A 90 -11.38 21.93 -2.48
N ASN A 91 -11.98 22.47 -3.53
CA ASN A 91 -11.44 23.59 -4.31
C ASN A 91 -9.97 23.37 -4.73
N ASN A 92 -9.65 22.17 -5.24
CA ASN A 92 -8.30 21.72 -5.60
C ASN A 92 -7.25 21.82 -4.48
N THR A 93 -7.68 21.91 -3.23
CA THR A 93 -6.81 21.99 -2.06
C THR A 93 -7.03 20.78 -1.17
N THR A 94 -5.99 19.97 -1.01
CA THR A 94 -5.99 18.81 -0.13
C THR A 94 -5.61 19.22 1.29
N GLN A 95 -6.52 18.99 2.23
CA GLN A 95 -6.31 19.17 3.66
C GLN A 95 -6.27 17.82 4.36
N GLY A 96 -5.20 17.59 5.13
CA GLY A 96 -5.06 16.37 5.92
C GLY A 96 -5.69 16.53 7.30
N ILE A 97 -6.62 15.65 7.64
CA ILE A 97 -6.88 15.36 9.05
C ILE A 97 -5.82 14.32 9.44
N ASN A 98 -4.69 14.82 9.93
CA ASN A 98 -3.68 13.96 10.54
C ASN A 98 -4.27 13.40 11.84
N LEU A 99 -4.99 12.28 11.74
CA LEU A 99 -5.28 11.46 12.90
C LEU A 99 -3.91 11.00 13.43
N LEU A 100 -3.47 11.61 14.53
CA LEU A 100 -2.29 11.22 15.30
C LEU A 100 -2.57 9.86 15.97
N HIS A 101 -2.74 8.82 15.18
CA HIS A 101 -2.67 7.44 15.60
C HIS A 101 -1.58 6.79 14.74
N SER A 102 -0.33 6.85 15.20
CA SER A 102 0.65 5.92 14.67
C SER A 102 0.26 4.53 15.20
N ASP A 103 -0.27 3.67 14.35
CA ASP A 103 -0.52 2.28 14.72
C ASP A 103 0.77 1.58 15.14
N TYR A 104 1.92 2.00 14.58
CA TYR A 104 3.23 1.48 14.96
C TYR A 104 4.37 2.42 14.53
N THR A 105 5.36 2.59 15.40
CA THR A 105 6.64 3.21 15.07
C THR A 105 7.72 2.56 15.93
N ASN A 106 8.77 2.05 15.30
CA ASN A 106 9.92 1.49 15.98
C ASN A 106 11.18 1.91 15.23
N LYS A 107 12.09 2.62 15.90
CA LYS A 107 13.29 3.18 15.30
C LYS A 107 14.48 2.86 16.20
N THR A 108 15.59 2.40 15.62
CA THR A 108 16.86 2.29 16.36
C THR A 108 17.57 3.63 16.53
N GLN A 109 17.18 4.64 15.74
CA GLN A 109 17.69 6.01 15.77
C GLN A 109 16.53 7.00 15.61
N ASN A 110 16.56 8.11 16.34
CA ASN A 110 15.45 9.06 16.38
C ASN A 110 15.28 9.85 15.08
N GLU A 111 16.35 9.94 14.30
CA GLU A 111 16.47 10.74 13.09
C GLU A 111 15.72 10.14 11.90
N PHE A 112 15.48 8.83 11.90
CA PHE A 112 14.61 8.19 10.92
C PHE A 112 13.24 8.83 10.97
N ASP A 113 12.66 9.19 9.83
CA ASP A 113 11.29 9.68 9.83
C ASP A 113 10.53 9.44 8.53
N VAL A 114 9.21 9.41 8.65
CA VAL A 114 8.28 9.28 7.54
C VAL A 114 7.13 10.24 7.78
N ARG A 115 6.80 11.04 6.76
CA ARG A 115 5.71 11.99 6.83
C ARG A 115 4.87 11.97 5.56
N MET A 116 3.60 12.30 5.74
CA MET A 116 2.71 12.68 4.65
C MET A 116 2.48 14.18 4.75
N ILE A 117 2.57 14.85 3.60
CA ILE A 117 2.24 16.26 3.45
C ILE A 117 1.25 16.40 2.30
N SER A 118 0.48 17.48 2.29
CA SER A 118 -0.30 17.87 1.13
C SER A 118 0.29 19.10 0.45
N ASN A 119 0.19 19.15 -0.87
CA ASN A 119 0.55 20.31 -1.68
C ASN A 119 -0.44 20.44 -2.83
N SER A 120 -1.26 21.50 -2.84
CA SER A 120 -2.36 21.64 -3.78
C SER A 120 -3.28 20.40 -3.72
N ASN A 121 -3.56 19.76 -4.86
CA ASN A 121 -4.34 18.54 -5.00
C ASN A 121 -3.53 17.24 -4.79
N LYS A 122 -2.30 17.32 -4.28
CA LYS A 122 -1.42 16.16 -4.11
C LYS A 122 -1.22 15.78 -2.65
N ILE A 123 -1.21 14.47 -2.39
CA ILE A 123 -0.69 13.86 -1.17
C ILE A 123 0.71 13.32 -1.49
N ILE A 124 1.69 13.71 -0.69
CA ILE A 124 3.11 13.36 -0.90
C ILE A 124 3.60 12.59 0.32
N LEU A 125 4.14 11.39 0.08
CA LEU A 125 4.78 10.57 1.09
C LEU A 125 6.29 10.72 0.99
N GLN A 126 6.91 11.11 2.11
CA GLN A 126 8.34 11.37 2.19
C GLN A 126 8.99 10.56 3.31
N VAL A 127 10.24 10.19 3.07
CA VAL A 127 11.09 9.48 4.01
C VAL A 127 12.36 10.27 4.29
N LYS A 128 12.94 10.05 5.45
CA LYS A 128 14.22 10.64 5.87
C LYS A 128 15.06 9.56 6.56
N GLY A 129 16.27 9.36 6.04
CA GLY A 129 17.29 8.49 6.66
C GLY A 129 17.79 9.08 7.98
N ALA A 130 18.35 8.24 8.83
CA ALA A 130 18.87 8.70 10.10
C ALA A 130 20.21 9.45 9.94
N SER A 131 21.00 9.07 8.93
CA SER A 131 22.27 9.69 8.59
C SER A 131 22.36 10.00 7.09
N ASN A 132 23.55 10.44 6.63
CA ASN A 132 23.82 10.62 5.20
C ASN A 132 24.26 9.32 4.50
N ASN A 133 24.19 8.18 5.19
CA ASN A 133 24.44 6.88 4.58
C ASN A 133 23.30 6.46 3.65
N LEU A 134 23.59 5.52 2.76
CA LEU A 134 22.58 4.92 1.90
C LEU A 134 21.55 4.18 2.75
N THR A 135 20.33 4.70 2.78
CA THR A 135 19.18 4.04 3.39
C THR A 135 18.37 3.32 2.32
N LYS A 136 18.14 2.02 2.51
CA LYS A 136 17.19 1.23 1.72
C LYS A 136 15.81 1.35 2.33
N TRP A 137 14.84 1.80 1.54
CA TRP A 137 13.44 1.94 1.93
C TRP A 137 12.60 0.95 1.16
N ASN A 138 11.77 0.19 1.87
CA ASN A 138 10.82 -0.75 1.29
C ASN A 138 9.48 -0.61 2.00
N GLY A 139 8.39 -0.86 1.28
CA GLY A 139 7.08 -0.83 1.90
C GLY A 139 5.94 -0.98 0.93
N SER A 140 4.74 -0.76 1.46
CA SER A 140 3.51 -0.69 0.71
C SER A 140 2.68 0.52 1.11
N ILE A 141 1.92 1.02 0.14
CA ILE A 141 0.99 2.14 0.30
C ILE A 141 -0.37 1.65 -0.18
N GLN A 142 -1.39 1.85 0.63
CA GLN A 142 -2.78 1.55 0.31
C GLN A 142 -3.57 2.85 0.25
N ILE A 143 -4.38 3.00 -0.78
CA ILE A 143 -5.16 4.21 -1.03
C ILE A 143 -6.61 3.80 -1.22
N GLU A 144 -7.48 4.35 -0.38
CA GLU A 144 -8.90 4.11 -0.41
C GLU A 144 -9.63 5.42 -0.63
N LYS A 145 -10.45 5.48 -1.69
CA LYS A 145 -11.39 6.58 -1.89
C LYS A 145 -12.62 6.29 -1.04
N LEU A 146 -12.91 7.17 -0.09
CA LEU A 146 -14.11 7.10 0.72
C LEU A 146 -15.20 7.85 -0.03
N ASN A 147 -16.10 7.12 -0.69
CA ASN A 147 -17.28 7.70 -1.32
C ASN A 147 -18.33 7.97 -0.23
N GLY A 148 -18.82 9.22 -0.18
CA GLY A 148 -19.97 9.63 0.62
C GLY A 148 -21.28 9.43 -0.13
#